data_AF-A0A2G9MFQ7-F1
#
_entry.id   AF-A0A2G9MFQ7-F1
#
_cell.length_a   1.000
_cell.length_b   1.000
_cell.length_c   1.000
_cell.angle_alpha   90.00
_cell.angle_beta   90.00
_cell.angle_gamma   90.00
#
_symmetry.space_group_name_H-M   'P 1'
#
loop_
_entity.id
_entity.type
_entity.pdbx_description
1 polymer ?
#
loop_
_entity_poly.entity_id
_entity_poly.type
_entity_poly.pdbx_seq_one_letter_code
_entity_poly.pdbx_strand_id
1 'polypeptide(L)'
;MELEEVQKMLLDHEKRIAKLESENIPSTGSKKTKKELNPGNNKYKGLAGGLRFLINEGFLNEPKSIPEIEAELKREGYHYSTAGVASTLSETFTKSQKVLNRVKDGKIWRYVIRK
;
A
#
# COMPACT_ATOMS: atom_id res chain seq x y z
N MET A 1 24.22 36.88 21.05
CA MET A 1 23.48 35.62 20.84
C MET A 1 24.53 34.55 20.97
N GLU A 2 24.57 33.94 22.15
CA GLU A 2 25.66 33.05 22.57
C GLU A 2 25.59 31.76 21.76
N LEU A 3 26.73 31.28 21.30
CA LEU A 3 26.87 30.07 20.48
C LEU A 3 26.16 28.86 21.14
N GLU A 4 26.13 28.82 22.47
CA GLU A 4 25.45 27.81 23.28
C GLU A 4 23.92 27.82 23.13
N GLU A 5 23.32 28.99 22.95
CA GLU A 5 21.88 29.14 22.81
C GLU A 5 21.41 28.57 21.45
N VAL A 6 22.21 28.78 20.41
CA VAL A 6 21.99 28.20 19.08
C VAL A 6 22.13 26.68 19.10
N GLN A 7 23.12 26.14 19.81
CA GLN A 7 23.30 24.70 19.97
C GLN A 7 22.13 24.04 20.71
N LYS A 8 21.59 24.71 21.73
CA LYS A 8 20.41 24.24 22.47
C LYS A 8 19.17 24.23 21.59
N MET A 9 18.96 25.26 20.75
CA MET A 9 17.86 25.32 19.80
C MET A 9 17.97 24.22 18.73
N LEU A 10 19.16 23.97 18.20
CA LEU A 10 19.41 22.88 17.24
C LEU A 10 19.04 21.52 17.83
N LEU A 11 19.50 21.23 19.05
CA LEU A 11 19.22 19.97 19.71
C LEU A 11 17.72 19.77 20.00
N ASP A 12 17.00 20.83 20.35
CA ASP A 12 15.55 20.78 20.55
C ASP A 12 14.80 20.51 19.24
N HIS A 13 15.21 21.18 18.16
CA HIS A 13 14.67 20.93 16.82
C HIS A 13 14.95 19.51 16.35
N GLU A 14 16.15 18.97 16.54
CA GLU A 14 16.48 17.58 16.19
C GLU A 14 15.59 16.58 16.94
N LYS A 15 15.37 16.77 18.24
CA LYS A 15 14.46 15.93 19.02
C LYS A 15 13.02 16.02 18.54
N ARG A 16 12.57 17.22 18.19
CA ARG A 16 11.21 17.45 17.71
C ARG A 16 11.00 16.86 16.32
N ILE A 17 12.00 16.95 15.43
CA ILE A 17 12.00 16.28 14.12
C ILE A 17 11.96 14.77 14.32
N ALA A 18 12.83 14.18 15.15
CA ALA A 18 12.82 12.75 15.41
C ALA A 18 11.48 12.24 15.97
N LYS A 19 10.85 13.02 16.86
CA LYS A 19 9.52 12.70 17.38
C LYS A 19 8.46 12.76 16.29
N LEU A 20 8.44 13.83 15.49
CA LEU A 20 7.50 13.97 14.38
C LEU A 20 7.72 12.90 13.31
N GLU A 21 8.96 12.52 13.02
CA GLU A 21 9.27 11.41 12.11
C GLU A 21 8.77 10.08 12.69
N SER A 22 8.90 9.85 14.01
CA SER A 22 8.37 8.63 14.64
C SER A 22 6.84 8.56 14.68
N GLU A 23 6.17 9.72 14.81
CA GLU A 23 4.71 9.83 14.90
C GLU A 23 4.05 9.92 13.51
N ASN A 24 4.81 10.35 12.49
CA ASN A 24 4.32 10.68 11.15
C ASN A 24 5.00 9.82 10.07
N ILE A 25 5.34 8.56 10.39
CA ILE A 25 5.54 7.52 9.37
C ILE A 25 4.15 7.12 8.87
N PRO A 26 3.63 7.64 7.73
CA PRO A 26 2.69 6.82 6.97
C PRO A 26 3.44 5.51 6.69
N SER A 27 2.79 4.37 6.89
CA SER A 27 3.35 3.03 6.63
C SER A 27 3.67 2.85 5.13
N THR A 28 4.61 3.62 4.60
CA THR A 28 5.13 3.61 3.25
C THR A 28 6.59 3.24 3.37
N GLY A 29 6.83 1.93 3.38
CA GLY A 29 8.17 1.37 3.20
C GLY A 29 9.04 1.32 4.46
N SER A 30 8.81 0.32 5.30
CA SER A 30 9.88 -0.25 6.12
C SER A 30 9.68 -1.75 6.33
N LYS A 31 10.32 -2.51 5.43
CA LYS A 31 11.01 -3.77 5.70
C LYS A 31 10.43 -4.59 6.86
N LYS A 32 9.28 -5.23 6.64
CA LYS A 32 9.00 -6.46 7.38
C LYS A 32 9.87 -7.54 6.76
N THR A 33 10.90 -7.90 7.52
CA THR A 33 11.57 -9.20 7.52
C THR A 33 10.69 -10.28 6.88
N LYS A 34 11.29 -11.11 6.03
CA LYS A 34 10.73 -12.37 5.48
C LYS A 34 10.33 -13.35 6.59
N LYS A 35 9.48 -12.93 7.51
CA LYS A 35 8.97 -13.72 8.62
C LYS A 35 7.47 -13.81 8.38
N GLU A 36 7.14 -14.94 7.76
CA GLU A 36 5.80 -15.51 7.70
C GLU A 36 4.84 -14.88 6.68
N LEU A 37 5.25 -14.94 5.41
CA LEU A 37 4.31 -15.17 4.29
C LEU A 37 3.71 -16.57 4.45
N ASN A 38 2.94 -16.78 5.51
CA ASN A 38 2.13 -17.98 5.64
C ASN A 38 0.76 -17.62 5.05
N PRO A 39 0.40 -18.11 3.85
CA PRO A 39 -0.97 -18.02 3.34
C PRO A 39 -2.00 -18.71 4.26
N GLY A 40 -1.56 -19.28 5.39
CA GLY A 40 -2.37 -19.84 6.47
C GLY A 40 -3.06 -18.85 7.40
N ASN A 41 -2.78 -17.54 7.34
CA ASN A 41 -3.69 -16.57 7.97
C ASN A 41 -4.98 -16.55 7.13
N ASN A 42 -6.02 -17.25 7.60
CA ASN A 42 -7.32 -17.48 6.94
C ASN A 42 -7.96 -16.22 6.33
N LYS A 43 -7.52 -15.03 6.75
CA LYS A 43 -8.00 -13.71 6.31
C LYS A 43 -7.63 -13.35 4.87
N TYR A 44 -6.50 -13.82 4.33
CA TYR A 44 -6.00 -13.43 2.99
C TYR A 44 -5.89 -14.59 2.00
N LYS A 45 -6.79 -15.58 2.12
CA LYS A 45 -6.82 -16.72 1.19
C LYS A 45 -7.43 -16.34 -0.17
N GLY A 46 -6.85 -16.88 -1.23
CA GLY A 46 -7.36 -16.75 -2.60
C GLY A 46 -7.07 -15.39 -3.25
N LEU A 47 -7.56 -15.18 -4.48
CA LEU A 47 -7.36 -13.94 -5.23
C LEU A 47 -7.92 -12.71 -4.52
N ALA A 48 -9.17 -12.79 -4.04
CA ALA A 48 -9.77 -11.70 -3.27
C ALA A 48 -9.01 -11.44 -1.96
N GLY A 49 -8.46 -12.47 -1.34
CA GLY A 49 -7.60 -12.35 -0.16
C GLY A 49 -6.31 -11.60 -0.48
N GLY A 50 -5.60 -11.99 -1.55
CA GLY A 50 -4.39 -11.32 -2.01
C GLY A 50 -4.64 -9.85 -2.39
N LEU A 51 -5.76 -9.56 -3.05
CA LEU A 51 -6.13 -8.17 -3.35
C LEU A 51 -6.41 -7.35 -2.09
N ARG A 52 -7.09 -7.91 -1.08
CA ARG A 52 -7.26 -7.25 0.24
C ARG A 52 -5.94 -7.03 0.95
N PHE A 53 -5.01 -7.96 0.82
CA PHE A 53 -3.65 -7.80 1.35
C PHE A 53 -2.97 -6.58 0.71
N LEU A 54 -2.97 -6.47 -0.62
CA LEU A 54 -2.40 -5.31 -1.32
C LEU A 54 -3.08 -3.97 -0.96
N ILE A 55 -4.40 -3.98 -0.77
CA ILE A 55 -5.15 -2.80 -0.30
C ILE A 55 -4.68 -2.40 1.10
N ASN A 56 -4.58 -3.36 2.02
CA ASN A 56 -4.20 -3.11 3.42
C ASN A 56 -2.74 -2.67 3.56
N GLU A 57 -1.85 -3.17 2.72
CA GLU A 57 -0.45 -2.73 2.66
C GLU A 57 -0.28 -1.37 1.95
N GLY A 58 -1.36 -0.77 1.44
CA GLY A 58 -1.36 0.55 0.84
C GLY A 58 -0.84 0.62 -0.60
N PHE A 59 -0.65 -0.52 -1.27
CA PHE A 59 -0.18 -0.57 -2.67
C PHE A 59 -1.12 0.19 -3.63
N LEU A 60 -2.42 0.19 -3.32
CA LEU A 60 -3.48 0.85 -4.09
C LEU A 60 -3.85 2.25 -3.55
N ASN A 61 -2.99 2.85 -2.72
CA ASN A 61 -3.13 4.27 -2.32
C ASN A 61 -2.91 5.22 -3.51
N GLU A 62 -2.20 4.76 -4.53
CA GLU A 62 -1.98 5.44 -5.80
C GLU A 62 -2.62 4.65 -6.95
N PRO A 63 -2.95 5.30 -8.09
CA PRO A 63 -3.48 4.60 -9.26
C PRO A 63 -2.49 3.55 -9.81
N LYS A 64 -2.87 2.27 -9.77
CA LYS A 64 -2.11 1.16 -10.36
C LYS A 64 -2.88 0.48 -11.49
N SER A 65 -2.17 0.10 -12.54
CA SER A 65 -2.72 -0.67 -13.66
C SER A 65 -2.83 -2.15 -13.32
N ILE A 66 -3.59 -2.90 -14.13
CA ILE A 66 -3.76 -4.36 -13.93
C ILE A 66 -2.41 -5.10 -13.99
N PRO A 67 -1.50 -4.83 -14.95
CA PRO A 67 -0.20 -5.49 -14.98
C PRO A 67 0.65 -5.22 -13.73
N GLU A 68 0.60 -4.01 -13.17
CA GLU A 68 1.31 -3.67 -11.93
C GLU A 68 0.75 -4.45 -10.74
N ILE A 69 -0.59 -4.54 -10.64
CA ILE A 69 -1.26 -5.31 -9.58
C ILE A 69 -0.97 -6.80 -9.70
N GLU A 70 -0.98 -7.35 -10.91
CA GLU A 70 -0.64 -8.75 -11.16
C GLU A 70 0.80 -9.07 -10.79
N ALA A 71 1.75 -8.22 -11.19
CA ALA A 71 3.16 -8.38 -10.86
C ALA A 71 3.37 -8.38 -9.34
N GLU A 72 2.68 -7.49 -8.63
CA GLU A 72 2.76 -7.40 -7.18
C GLU A 72 2.11 -8.60 -6.48
N LEU A 73 0.94 -9.06 -6.94
CA LEU A 73 0.31 -10.29 -6.46
C LEU A 73 1.27 -11.48 -6.62
N LYS A 74 1.90 -11.61 -7.79
CA LYS A 74 2.87 -12.67 -8.06
C LYS A 74 4.10 -12.57 -7.14
N ARG A 75 4.61 -11.35 -6.90
CA ARG A 75 5.71 -11.09 -5.97
C ARG A 75 5.38 -11.56 -4.55
N GLU A 76 4.12 -11.41 -4.13
CA GLU A 76 3.59 -11.84 -2.84
C GLU A 76 3.13 -13.31 -2.81
N GLY A 77 3.37 -14.07 -3.89
CA GLY A 77 3.06 -15.50 -3.98
C GLY A 77 1.67 -15.85 -4.51
N TYR A 78 0.85 -14.86 -4.87
CA TYR A 78 -0.47 -15.05 -5.45
C TYR A 78 -0.38 -15.17 -6.98
N HIS A 79 -0.53 -16.40 -7.48
CA HIS A 79 -0.43 -16.71 -8.90
C HIS A 79 -1.82 -16.82 -9.53
N TYR A 80 -2.27 -15.77 -10.20
CA TYR A 80 -3.57 -15.70 -10.87
C TYR A 80 -3.44 -15.09 -12.26
N SER A 81 -4.39 -15.40 -13.14
CA SER A 81 -4.42 -14.81 -14.47
C SER A 81 -4.82 -13.34 -14.44
N THR A 82 -4.27 -12.55 -15.37
CA THR A 82 -4.64 -11.14 -15.58
C THR A 82 -6.16 -10.95 -15.69
N ALA A 83 -6.85 -11.85 -16.40
CA ALA A 83 -8.31 -11.81 -16.55
C ALA A 83 -9.05 -12.01 -15.22
N GLY A 84 -8.58 -12.95 -14.39
CA GLY A 84 -9.13 -13.17 -13.05
C GLY A 84 -8.92 -11.96 -12.14
N VAL A 85 -7.72 -11.37 -12.16
CA VAL A 85 -7.41 -10.13 -11.42
C VAL A 85 -8.33 -9.00 -11.88
N ALA A 86 -8.47 -8.80 -13.19
CA ALA A 86 -9.30 -7.74 -13.77
C ALA A 86 -10.79 -7.87 -13.42
N SER A 87 -11.36 -9.07 -13.58
CA SER A 87 -12.75 -9.35 -13.22
C SER A 87 -12.98 -9.14 -11.73
N THR A 88 -12.10 -9.67 -10.87
CA THR A 88 -12.23 -9.53 -9.41
C THR A 88 -12.15 -8.08 -8.95
N LEU A 89 -11.19 -7.30 -9.47
CA LEU A 89 -11.09 -5.86 -9.20
C LEU A 89 -12.38 -5.13 -9.57
N SER A 90 -12.88 -5.36 -10.79
CA SER A 90 -14.07 -4.69 -11.33
C SER A 90 -15.35 -5.09 -10.60
N GLU A 91 -15.60 -6.39 -10.43
CA GLU A 91 -16.87 -6.90 -9.91
C GLU A 91 -16.92 -6.88 -8.38
N THR A 92 -15.84 -7.33 -7.73
CA THR A 92 -15.82 -7.43 -6.27
C THR A 92 -15.47 -6.10 -5.64
N PHE A 93 -14.32 -5.52 -5.99
CA PHE A 93 -13.79 -4.37 -5.24
C PHE A 93 -14.34 -3.01 -5.71
N THR A 94 -14.69 -2.88 -6.98
CA THR A 94 -15.28 -1.63 -7.52
C THR A 94 -16.80 -1.62 -7.44
N LYS A 95 -17.50 -2.65 -7.99
CA LYS A 95 -18.97 -2.66 -8.05
C LYS A 95 -19.64 -3.08 -6.74
N SER A 96 -19.26 -4.24 -6.20
CA SER A 96 -19.92 -4.83 -5.04
C SER A 96 -19.50 -4.15 -3.74
N GLN A 97 -18.21 -4.18 -3.41
CA GLN A 97 -17.70 -3.67 -2.14
C GLN A 97 -17.42 -2.17 -2.16
N LYS A 98 -17.29 -1.56 -3.35
CA LYS A 98 -17.04 -0.10 -3.53
C LYS A 98 -15.81 0.41 -2.78
N VAL A 99 -14.78 -0.43 -2.60
CA VAL A 99 -13.52 -0.11 -1.92
C VAL A 99 -12.54 0.57 -2.88
N LEU A 100 -12.61 0.24 -4.17
CA LEU A 100 -11.76 0.83 -5.21
C LEU A 100 -12.58 1.70 -6.16
N ASN A 101 -11.96 2.79 -6.61
CA ASN A 101 -12.36 3.54 -7.80
C ASN A 101 -11.46 3.18 -8.97
N ARG A 102 -11.96 3.40 -10.17
CA ARG A 102 -11.19 3.24 -11.41
C ARG A 102 -11.04 4.59 -12.10
N VAL A 103 -9.81 4.97 -12.38
CA VAL A 103 -9.46 6.21 -13.06
C VAL A 103 -8.90 5.89 -14.44
N LYS A 104 -9.27 6.70 -15.43
CA LYS A 104 -8.77 6.54 -16.79
C LYS A 104 -7.52 7.39 -16.95
N ASP A 105 -6.43 6.75 -17.33
CA ASP A 105 -5.18 7.41 -17.66
C ASP A 105 -4.81 7.09 -19.11
N GLY A 106 -5.09 8.05 -19.99
CA GLY A 106 -5.05 7.84 -21.43
C GLY A 106 -5.97 6.69 -21.89
N LYS A 107 -5.35 5.60 -22.36
CA LYS A 107 -6.06 4.38 -22.81
C LYS A 107 -6.13 3.28 -21.76
N ILE A 108 -5.50 3.48 -20.60
CA ILE A 108 -5.34 2.45 -19.57
C ILE A 108 -6.23 2.78 -18.39
N TRP A 109 -6.91 1.77 -17.86
CA TRP A 109 -7.62 1.88 -16.59
C TRP A 109 -6.68 1.58 -15.43
N ARG A 110 -6.69 2.45 -14.44
CA ARG A 110 -5.97 2.29 -13.18
C ARG A 110 -6.95 2.22 -12.02
N TYR A 111 -6.57 1.51 -10.97
CA TYR A 111 -7.37 1.29 -9.78
C TYR A 111 -6.70 1.97 -8.59
N VAL A 112 -7.51 2.60 -7.74
CA VAL A 112 -7.06 3.33 -6.55
C VAL A 112 -8.13 3.21 -5.46
N ILE A 113 -7.71 3.23 -4.20
CA ILE A 113 -8.63 3.22 -3.06
C ILE A 113 -9.61 4.40 -3.14
N ARG A 114 -10.88 4.12 -2.88
CA ARG A 114 -11.93 5.12 -2.77
C ARG A 114 -11.76 5.86 -1.44
N LYS A 115 -11.70 7.20 -1.51
CA LYS A 115 -11.80 8.10 -0.36
C LYS A 115 -13.24 8.56 -0.16
#